data_AF-A0AAD8ZEB6-F1
#
_entry.id   AF-A0AAD8ZEB6-F1
#
_cell.length_a   1.000
_cell.length_b   1.000
_cell.length_c   1.000
_cell.angle_alpha   90.00
_cell.angle_beta   90.00
_cell.angle_gamma   90.00
#
_symmetry.space_group_name_H-M   'P 1'
#
loop_
_entity.id
_entity.type
_entity.pdbx_description
1 polymer ?
#
loop_
_entity_poly.entity_id
_entity_poly.type
_entity_poly.pdbx_seq_one_letter_code
_entity_poly.pdbx_strand_id
1 'polypeptide(L)'
;MKKTQQDLYFLRRLKKDSMSTYPDLVCRSIIECILTCGITVWNFYYITMLRDPVSRYLSEWKHVQRGATWKTSLHMCDGRAPTPDELPACYPGDDWSGVMLRDFMACPHNLANNRQTRMLADLSLVGCYNLSSMNESARDAALLASATRNLRGMAFYGLTEFQRKTQYLFERTFRLRFISAFTQLNSTRAASVELREDVRRHIEGLNALDVQLYDFARDLFLQRVQFAHRQERIQHRQERRRRSRQHKAPPPGQRLRRKEEPMPSLQAATTEDYASQVAHW
;
A
#
# COMPACT_ATOMS: atom_id res chain seq x y z
N MET A 1 -4.51 -16.70 14.36
CA MET A 1 -3.54 -15.66 13.94
C MET A 1 -3.44 -14.60 15.02
N LYS A 2 -2.31 -14.54 15.74
CA LYS A 2 -1.97 -13.47 16.68
C LYS A 2 -1.61 -12.21 15.87
N LYS A 3 -2.59 -11.36 15.54
CA LYS A 3 -2.37 -10.11 14.80
C LYS A 3 -3.13 -8.98 15.48
N THR A 4 -2.58 -8.43 16.55
CA THR A 4 -3.04 -7.16 17.13
C THR A 4 -1.94 -6.11 17.15
N GLN A 5 -0.72 -6.47 16.77
CA GLN A 5 0.37 -5.54 16.60
C GLN A 5 0.30 -4.98 15.18
N GLN A 6 0.41 -3.67 15.05
CA GLN A 6 0.74 -3.08 13.76
C GLN A 6 2.16 -3.52 13.44
N ASP A 7 2.25 -4.59 12.66
CA ASP A 7 3.51 -5.05 12.15
C ASP A 7 3.87 -4.15 10.96
N LEU A 8 4.93 -3.36 11.11
CA LEU A 8 5.69 -2.85 9.97
C LEU A 8 6.35 -4.06 9.33
N TYR A 9 5.88 -4.46 8.14
CA TYR A 9 6.51 -5.53 7.39
C TYR A 9 7.53 -4.94 6.43
N PHE A 10 8.65 -5.64 6.28
CA PHE A 10 9.74 -5.25 5.39
C PHE A 10 9.81 -6.20 4.19
N LEU A 11 9.83 -5.66 2.97
CA LEU A 11 10.07 -6.46 1.77
C LEU A 11 11.43 -6.10 1.15
N ARG A 12 12.37 -7.05 1.22
CA ARG A 12 13.66 -6.98 0.52
C ARG A 12 13.48 -7.55 -0.89
N ARG A 13 13.70 -6.73 -1.92
CA ARG A 13 13.88 -7.25 -3.28
C ARG A 13 15.37 -7.47 -3.52
N LEU A 14 15.80 -8.73 -3.50
CA LEU A 14 17.14 -9.09 -3.97
C LEU A 14 17.20 -8.86 -5.48
N LYS A 15 17.96 -7.85 -5.92
CA LYS A 15 18.46 -7.82 -7.31
C LYS A 15 19.44 -8.99 -7.40
N LYS A 16 19.14 -9.94 -8.28
CA LYS A 16 20.01 -11.07 -8.57
C LYS A 16 21.08 -10.58 -9.55
N ASP A 17 22.01 -9.77 -9.07
CA ASP A 17 23.19 -9.40 -9.87
C ASP A 17 24.26 -10.47 -9.60
N SER A 18 24.73 -11.08 -10.69
CA SER A 18 25.71 -12.15 -10.70
C SER A 18 27.00 -11.74 -9.98
N MET A 19 27.36 -12.48 -8.94
CA MET A 19 28.67 -12.41 -8.29
C MET A 19 29.76 -12.76 -9.31
N SER A 20 30.57 -11.78 -9.69
CA SER A 20 31.89 -12.01 -10.28
C SER A 20 32.93 -11.54 -9.27
N THR A 21 33.75 -12.47 -8.81
CA THR A 21 34.92 -12.27 -7.95
C THR A 21 36.01 -11.50 -8.68
N TYR A 22 36.52 -10.41 -8.11
CA TYR A 22 37.85 -9.88 -8.44
C TYR A 22 38.57 -9.34 -7.19
N PRO A 23 39.90 -9.49 -7.09
CA PRO A 23 40.69 -9.24 -5.90
C PRO A 23 41.13 -7.77 -5.77
N ASP A 24 41.42 -7.39 -4.52
CA ASP A 24 42.07 -6.17 -4.00
C ASP A 24 42.52 -5.09 -5.01
N LEU A 25 41.78 -3.98 -5.05
CA LEU A 25 42.23 -2.70 -5.61
C LEU A 25 41.96 -1.55 -4.64
N VAL A 26 43.03 -0.82 -4.29
CA VAL A 26 42.99 0.43 -3.52
C VAL A 26 42.48 1.56 -4.42
N CYS A 27 41.33 2.14 -4.10
CA CYS A 27 40.72 3.23 -4.87
C CYS A 27 41.40 4.58 -4.57
N ARG A 28 41.73 5.36 -5.61
CA ARG A 28 42.38 6.68 -5.48
C ARG A 28 41.40 7.85 -5.60
N SER A 29 40.11 7.60 -5.86
CA SER A 29 39.05 8.60 -5.78
C SER A 29 37.69 8.02 -5.38
N ILE A 30 36.79 8.88 -4.89
CA ILE A 30 35.40 8.51 -4.54
C ILE A 30 34.64 7.94 -5.75
N ILE A 31 34.90 8.49 -6.95
CA ILE A 31 34.24 8.05 -8.19
C ILE A 31 34.72 6.66 -8.60
N GLU A 32 36.02 6.36 -8.47
CA GLU A 32 36.53 5.01 -8.69
C GLU A 32 35.90 4.04 -7.71
N CYS A 33 35.78 4.40 -6.44
CA CYS A 33 35.18 3.53 -5.41
C CYS A 33 33.70 3.21 -5.70
N ILE A 34 32.93 4.13 -6.29
CA ILE A 34 31.52 3.88 -6.66
C ILE A 34 31.41 2.92 -7.86
N LEU A 35 32.38 2.95 -8.78
CA LEU A 35 32.39 2.12 -9.97
C LEU A 35 33.03 0.73 -9.75
N THR A 36 34.01 0.61 -8.86
CA THR A 36 34.73 -0.65 -8.57
C THR A 36 34.17 -1.36 -7.34
N CYS A 37 33.76 -0.63 -6.31
CA CYS A 37 33.02 -1.18 -5.18
C CYS A 37 31.55 -1.10 -5.60
N GLY A 38 30.98 -2.22 -6.06
CA GLY A 38 29.55 -2.29 -6.38
C GLY A 38 28.71 -1.97 -5.14
N ILE A 39 28.48 -0.68 -4.85
CA ILE A 39 27.60 -0.22 -3.80
C ILE A 39 26.22 -0.72 -4.20
N THR A 40 25.85 -1.85 -3.62
CA THR A 40 24.50 -2.40 -3.73
C THR A 40 23.57 -1.41 -3.04
N VAL A 41 22.95 -0.53 -3.82
CA VAL A 41 21.91 0.37 -3.30
C VAL A 41 20.71 -0.50 -2.91
N TRP A 42 20.57 -0.74 -1.63
CA TRP A 42 19.47 -1.52 -1.07
C TRP A 42 18.18 -0.71 -1.16
N ASN A 43 17.20 -1.22 -1.90
CA ASN A 43 15.86 -0.64 -1.94
C ASN A 43 15.00 -1.22 -0.83
N PHE A 44 14.66 -0.39 0.14
CA PHE A 44 13.81 -0.74 1.27
C PHE A 44 12.35 -0.36 0.97
N TYR A 45 11.46 -1.36 0.85
CA TYR A 45 10.02 -1.13 0.65
C TYR A 45 9.26 -1.35 1.97
N TYR A 46 8.90 -0.25 2.62
CA TYR A 46 8.08 -0.28 3.84
C TYR A 46 6.62 -0.53 3.50
N ILE A 47 6.01 -1.46 4.24
CA ILE A 47 4.58 -1.73 4.19
C ILE A 47 3.97 -1.85 5.58
N THR A 48 2.67 -1.57 5.70
CA THR A 48 1.96 -1.71 6.98
C THR A 48 0.46 -2.03 6.78
N MET A 49 -0.24 -2.30 7.88
CA MET A 49 -1.68 -2.51 7.94
C MET A 49 -2.29 -1.60 9.01
N LEU A 50 -3.37 -0.90 8.64
CA LEU A 50 -4.15 -0.09 9.57
C LEU A 50 -5.52 -0.69 9.86
N ARG A 51 -6.11 -0.25 10.96
CA ARG A 51 -7.44 -0.66 11.41
C ARG A 51 -8.17 0.55 11.99
N ASP A 52 -9.49 0.54 11.88
CA ASP A 52 -10.35 1.48 12.59
C ASP A 52 -9.89 1.63 14.05
N PRO A 53 -9.62 2.85 14.54
CA PRO A 53 -9.00 3.07 15.84
C PRO A 53 -9.78 2.47 17.00
N VAL A 54 -11.12 2.57 17.00
CA VAL A 54 -11.96 2.01 18.07
C VAL A 54 -11.84 0.49 18.08
N SER A 55 -12.04 -0.15 16.93
CA SER A 55 -11.91 -1.60 16.77
C SER A 55 -10.50 -2.11 17.11
N ARG A 56 -9.46 -1.35 16.75
CA ARG A 56 -8.07 -1.65 17.08
C ARG A 56 -7.84 -1.57 18.58
N TYR A 57 -8.29 -0.48 19.22
CA TYR A 57 -8.14 -0.24 20.66
C TYR A 57 -8.81 -1.34 21.49
N LEU A 58 -10.05 -1.69 21.18
CA LEU A 58 -10.77 -2.79 21.85
C LEU A 58 -10.09 -4.14 21.64
N SER A 59 -9.58 -4.39 20.43
CA SER A 59 -8.86 -5.62 20.13
C SER A 59 -7.57 -5.74 20.94
N GLU A 60 -6.88 -4.62 21.17
CA GLU A 60 -5.71 -4.55 22.02
C GLU A 60 -6.07 -4.75 23.49
N TRP A 61 -7.06 -4.02 24.01
CA TRP A 61 -7.58 -4.21 25.37
C TRP A 61 -7.89 -5.68 25.64
N LYS A 62 -8.64 -6.35 24.75
CA LYS A 62 -8.95 -7.78 24.91
C LYS A 62 -7.70 -8.65 24.91
N HIS A 63 -6.63 -8.27 24.20
CA HIS A 63 -5.39 -9.02 24.21
C HIS A 63 -4.61 -8.81 25.51
N VAL A 64 -4.54 -7.57 25.98
CA VAL A 64 -3.92 -7.19 27.26
C VAL A 64 -4.65 -7.87 28.43
N GLN A 65 -5.97 -7.90 28.40
CA GLN A 65 -6.80 -8.62 29.37
C GLN A 65 -6.45 -10.12 29.49
N ARG A 66 -5.81 -10.71 28.47
CA ARG A 66 -5.33 -12.11 28.45
C ARG A 66 -3.81 -12.25 28.63
N GLY A 67 -3.14 -11.22 29.14
CA GLY A 67 -1.72 -11.26 29.50
C GLY A 67 -0.75 -10.72 28.45
N ALA A 68 -1.22 -10.04 27.40
CA ALA A 68 -0.30 -9.37 26.48
C ALA A 68 0.24 -8.07 27.09
N THR A 69 1.56 -7.89 27.05
CA THR A 69 2.22 -6.66 27.54
C THR A 69 3.12 -6.01 26.50
N TRP A 70 3.74 -6.81 25.62
CA TRP A 70 4.83 -6.38 24.73
C TRP A 70 5.99 -5.71 25.49
N LYS A 71 6.20 -6.05 26.77
CA LYS A 71 7.21 -5.42 27.65
C LYS A 71 8.66 -5.53 27.19
N THR A 72 8.95 -6.44 26.25
CA THR A 72 10.28 -6.59 25.63
C THR A 72 10.52 -5.65 24.44
N SER A 73 9.56 -4.77 24.12
CA SER A 73 9.71 -3.76 23.07
C SER A 73 10.77 -2.74 23.48
N LEU A 74 11.76 -2.51 22.61
CA LEU A 74 12.89 -1.64 22.93
C LEU A 74 12.55 -0.15 22.95
N HIS A 75 11.53 0.25 22.17
CA HIS A 75 11.12 1.66 22.03
C HIS A 75 12.28 2.60 21.65
N MET A 76 13.23 2.13 20.84
CA MET A 76 14.40 2.91 20.44
C MET A 76 14.03 4.22 19.75
N CYS A 77 14.57 5.32 20.25
CA CYS A 77 14.48 6.66 19.66
C CYS A 77 15.78 7.41 20.00
N ASP A 78 16.35 8.13 19.04
CA ASP A 78 17.64 8.84 19.17
C ASP A 78 18.76 7.98 19.79
N GLY A 79 18.81 6.70 19.41
CA GLY A 79 19.88 5.77 19.81
C GLY A 79 19.75 5.20 21.22
N ARG A 80 18.66 5.45 21.96
CA ARG A 80 18.42 4.86 23.30
C ARG A 80 16.98 4.38 23.51
N ALA A 81 16.80 3.53 24.53
CA ALA A 81 15.49 3.18 25.06
C ALA A 81 14.97 4.26 26.03
N PRO A 82 13.64 4.43 26.18
CA PRO A 82 13.08 5.32 27.19
C PRO A 82 13.31 4.78 28.59
N THR A 83 13.44 5.71 29.54
CA THR A 83 13.48 5.38 30.98
C THR A 83 12.09 5.03 31.52
N PRO A 84 11.97 4.35 32.67
CA PRO A 84 10.68 4.12 33.33
C PRO A 84 9.91 5.41 33.67
N ASP A 85 10.61 6.53 33.87
CA ASP A 85 10.00 7.84 34.13
C ASP A 85 9.41 8.46 32.85
N GLU A 86 10.08 8.27 31.71
CA GLU A 86 9.57 8.71 30.40
C GLU A 86 8.42 7.83 29.89
N LEU A 87 8.41 6.55 30.27
CA LEU A 87 7.40 5.58 29.84
C LEU A 87 6.96 4.67 30.99
N PRO A 88 6.13 5.18 31.92
CA PRO A 88 5.64 4.40 33.06
C PRO A 88 4.73 3.24 32.63
N ALA A 89 4.80 2.12 33.36
CA ALA A 89 3.89 1.00 33.15
C ALA A 89 2.49 1.29 33.73
N CYS A 90 1.44 0.84 33.04
CA CYS A 90 0.06 0.96 33.52
C CYS A 90 -0.36 -0.12 34.52
N TYR A 91 0.49 -1.10 34.79
CA TYR A 91 0.18 -2.24 35.64
C TYR A 91 1.29 -2.51 36.64
N PRO A 92 0.95 -2.88 37.89
CA PRO A 92 1.93 -3.36 38.84
C PRO A 92 2.31 -4.81 38.52
N GLY A 93 3.60 -5.13 38.57
CA GLY A 93 4.09 -6.51 38.41
C GLY A 93 4.28 -6.96 36.97
N ASP A 94 3.90 -8.21 36.66
CA ASP A 94 4.32 -8.90 35.45
C ASP A 94 3.51 -8.58 34.19
N ASP A 95 2.20 -8.41 34.34
CA ASP A 95 1.26 -8.13 33.26
C ASP A 95 0.00 -7.37 33.72
N TRP A 96 -0.91 -7.10 32.78
CA TRP A 96 -2.19 -6.44 33.02
C TRP A 96 -3.39 -7.38 32.77
N SER A 97 -3.22 -8.66 33.11
CA SER A 97 -4.26 -9.68 32.96
C SER A 97 -5.51 -9.32 33.75
N GLY A 98 -6.68 -9.58 33.17
CA GLY A 98 -7.98 -9.31 33.81
C GLY A 98 -8.42 -7.84 33.81
N VAL A 99 -7.61 -6.90 33.28
CA VAL A 99 -7.96 -5.47 33.26
C VAL A 99 -9.34 -5.18 32.66
N MET A 100 -10.13 -4.36 33.35
CA MET A 100 -11.42 -3.88 32.88
C MET A 100 -11.24 -2.75 31.87
N LEU A 101 -12.17 -2.59 30.92
CA LEU A 101 -12.08 -1.53 29.90
C LEU A 101 -11.94 -0.13 30.52
N ARG A 102 -12.64 0.14 31.63
CA ARG A 102 -12.56 1.42 32.35
C ARG A 102 -11.12 1.71 32.84
N ASP A 103 -10.44 0.71 33.41
CA ASP A 103 -9.11 0.87 34.00
C ASP A 103 -8.06 0.95 32.88
N PHE A 104 -8.30 0.24 31.78
CA PHE A 104 -7.50 0.34 30.56
C PHE A 104 -7.53 1.75 29.94
N MET A 105 -8.72 2.37 29.91
CA MET A 105 -8.91 3.74 29.42
C MET A 105 -8.38 4.80 30.40
N ALA A 106 -8.38 4.50 31.69
CA ALA A 106 -7.98 5.45 32.73
C ALA A 106 -6.46 5.69 32.83
N CYS A 107 -5.62 4.77 32.35
CA CYS A 107 -4.16 4.94 32.41
C CYS A 107 -3.67 5.99 31.37
N PRO A 108 -3.07 7.12 31.80
CA PRO A 108 -2.58 8.15 30.88
C PRO A 108 -1.43 7.68 29.98
N HIS A 109 -0.59 6.78 30.49
CA HIS A 109 0.59 6.24 29.80
C HIS A 109 0.29 5.00 28.94
N ASN A 110 -0.99 4.68 28.72
CA ASN A 110 -1.37 3.50 27.94
C ASN A 110 -0.91 3.64 26.49
N LEU A 111 0.04 2.79 26.08
CA LEU A 111 0.56 2.75 24.71
C LEU A 111 -0.47 2.32 23.66
N ALA A 112 -1.65 1.87 24.06
CA ALA A 112 -2.78 1.71 23.16
C ALA A 112 -3.27 3.06 22.62
N ASN A 113 -3.16 4.16 23.37
CA ASN A 113 -3.59 5.48 22.94
C ASN A 113 -2.74 5.95 21.75
N ASN A 114 -3.39 6.40 20.67
CA ASN A 114 -2.77 6.91 19.44
C ASN A 114 -1.62 6.01 18.91
N ARG A 115 -1.76 4.68 19.04
CA ARG A 115 -0.72 3.71 18.69
C ARG A 115 -0.33 3.82 17.22
N GLN A 116 -1.31 3.97 16.31
CA GLN A 116 -1.03 3.98 14.87
C GLN A 116 -0.20 5.20 14.48
N THR A 117 -0.55 6.35 15.02
CA THR A 117 0.15 7.61 14.81
C THR A 117 1.55 7.55 15.42
N ARG A 118 1.67 7.13 16.68
CA ARG A 118 2.97 7.02 17.37
C ARG A 118 3.93 6.06 16.65
N MET A 119 3.44 4.92 16.16
CA MET A 119 4.29 3.90 15.51
C MET A 119 4.66 4.25 14.06
N LEU A 120 3.96 5.20 13.43
CA LEU A 120 4.24 5.65 12.06
C LEU A 120 4.98 6.98 12.00
N ALA A 121 4.90 7.79 13.05
CA ALA A 121 5.61 9.05 13.15
C ALA A 121 7.10 8.83 13.42
N ASP A 122 7.89 9.80 12.97
CA ASP A 122 9.24 10.02 13.49
C ASP A 122 9.15 10.72 14.85
N LEU A 123 9.50 9.99 15.92
CA LEU A 123 9.40 10.47 17.30
C LEU A 123 10.53 11.44 17.68
N SER A 124 11.65 11.46 16.94
CA SER A 124 12.75 12.40 17.20
C SER A 124 12.29 13.87 17.09
N LEU A 125 11.31 14.13 16.22
CA LEU A 125 10.70 15.44 15.99
C LEU A 125 10.02 16.03 17.23
N VAL A 126 9.69 15.19 18.22
CA VAL A 126 8.94 15.59 19.42
C VAL A 126 9.66 15.22 20.71
N GLY A 127 10.99 15.11 20.67
CA GLY A 127 11.78 14.75 21.84
C GLY A 127 11.54 13.31 22.31
N CYS A 128 11.24 12.39 21.38
CA CYS A 128 10.99 10.98 21.66
C CYS A 128 9.82 10.77 22.66
N TYR A 129 10.14 10.20 23.82
CA TYR A 129 9.17 9.92 24.89
C TYR A 129 9.18 10.99 25.99
N ASN A 130 10.00 12.03 25.86
CA ASN A 130 10.01 13.16 26.79
C ASN A 130 8.83 14.09 26.49
N LEU A 131 7.73 13.92 27.22
CA LEU A 131 6.51 14.70 27.09
C LEU A 131 6.69 16.18 27.47
N SER A 132 7.70 16.52 28.26
CA SER A 132 7.98 17.89 28.70
C SER A 132 8.76 18.72 27.68
N SER A 133 9.20 18.10 26.57
CA SER A 133 10.01 18.77 25.55
C SER A 133 9.25 19.86 24.78
N MET A 134 7.93 19.74 24.67
CA MET A 134 7.07 20.71 23.97
C MET A 134 5.61 20.59 24.42
N ASN A 135 4.80 21.60 24.11
CA ASN A 135 3.37 21.60 24.39
C ASN A 135 2.66 20.45 23.64
N GLU A 136 1.69 19.80 24.31
CA GLU A 136 0.91 18.67 23.81
C GLU A 136 0.27 18.95 22.45
N SER A 137 -0.36 20.11 22.27
CA SER A 137 -1.00 20.46 20.99
C SER A 137 0.00 20.54 19.83
N ALA A 138 1.20 21.10 20.07
CA ALA A 138 2.25 21.18 19.07
C ALA A 138 2.85 19.78 18.77
N ARG A 139 3.02 18.97 19.81
CA ARG A 139 3.46 17.58 19.72
C ARG A 139 2.51 16.74 18.88
N ASP A 140 1.22 16.82 19.16
CA ASP A 140 0.17 16.09 18.47
C ASP A 140 0.10 16.44 16.98
N ALA A 141 0.18 17.73 16.66
CA ALA A 141 0.23 18.19 15.28
C ALA A 141 1.47 17.65 14.54
N ALA A 142 2.64 17.68 15.18
CA ALA A 142 3.89 17.16 14.61
C ALA A 142 3.83 15.64 14.37
N LEU A 143 3.30 14.88 15.35
CA LEU A 143 3.13 13.43 15.23
C LEU A 143 2.18 13.07 14.09
N LEU A 144 1.01 13.71 14.02
CA LEU A 144 0.02 13.44 12.97
C LEU A 144 0.56 13.79 11.58
N ALA A 145 1.24 14.92 11.44
CA ALA A 145 1.87 15.33 10.18
C ALA A 145 2.96 14.34 9.74
N SER A 146 3.81 13.91 10.68
CA SER A 146 4.89 12.95 10.45
C SER A 146 4.34 11.58 10.04
N ALA A 147 3.36 11.05 10.78
CA ALA A 147 2.71 9.78 10.48
C ALA A 147 2.01 9.79 9.11
N THR A 148 1.27 10.86 8.80
CA THR A 148 0.60 11.06 7.50
C THR A 148 1.61 11.07 6.34
N ARG A 149 2.71 11.81 6.50
CA ARG A 149 3.79 11.89 5.50
C ARG A 149 4.43 10.51 5.29
N ASN A 150 4.80 9.84 6.37
CA ASN A 150 5.48 8.54 6.32
C ASN A 150 4.57 7.48 5.69
N LEU A 151 3.31 7.39 6.12
CA LEU A 151 2.31 6.46 5.56
C LEU A 151 2.07 6.71 4.07
N ARG A 152 1.98 7.99 3.64
CA ARG A 152 1.84 8.36 2.23
C ARG A 152 3.06 7.90 1.42
N GLY A 153 4.26 8.04 1.98
CA GLY A 153 5.54 7.67 1.35
C GLY A 153 5.83 6.17 1.30
N MET A 154 5.13 5.34 2.09
CA MET A 154 5.30 3.89 2.06
C MET A 154 4.95 3.31 0.68
N ALA A 155 5.64 2.22 0.34
CA ALA A 155 5.40 1.50 -0.91
C ALA A 155 3.96 0.98 -0.99
N PHE A 156 3.44 0.49 0.13
CA PHE A 156 2.07 -0.01 0.24
C PHE A 156 1.58 0.05 1.68
N TYR A 157 0.28 0.24 1.87
CA TYR A 157 -0.38 -0.12 3.12
C TYR A 157 -1.78 -0.65 2.83
N GLY A 158 -2.29 -1.48 3.73
CA GLY A 158 -3.62 -2.06 3.65
C GLY A 158 -4.51 -1.66 4.82
N LEU A 159 -5.81 -1.85 4.64
CA LEU A 159 -6.82 -1.64 5.67
C LEU A 159 -7.48 -2.97 6.01
N THR A 160 -7.56 -3.26 7.30
CA THR A 160 -8.11 -4.54 7.81
C THR A 160 -9.57 -4.78 7.43
N GLU A 161 -10.33 -3.71 7.20
CA GLU A 161 -11.75 -3.72 6.79
C GLU A 161 -11.95 -4.05 5.30
N PHE A 162 -10.87 -3.97 4.49
CA PHE A 162 -10.93 -4.12 3.05
C PHE A 162 -9.97 -5.20 2.54
N GLN A 163 -10.02 -6.42 3.09
CA GLN A 163 -9.05 -7.49 2.80
C GLN A 163 -8.87 -7.77 1.30
N ARG A 164 -9.96 -7.84 0.51
CA ARG A 164 -9.89 -8.06 -0.95
C ARG A 164 -9.26 -6.88 -1.71
N LYS A 165 -9.55 -5.64 -1.30
CA LYS A 165 -8.94 -4.45 -1.92
C LYS A 165 -7.47 -4.35 -1.55
N THR A 166 -7.13 -4.69 -0.30
CA THR A 166 -5.76 -4.78 0.21
C THR A 166 -4.96 -5.79 -0.61
N GLN A 167 -5.50 -7.00 -0.82
CA GLN A 167 -4.90 -8.01 -1.69
C GLN A 167 -4.67 -7.45 -3.11
N TYR A 168 -5.73 -6.92 -3.74
CA TYR A 168 -5.66 -6.39 -5.10
C TYR A 168 -4.57 -5.33 -5.25
N LEU A 169 -4.54 -4.34 -4.36
CA LEU A 169 -3.59 -3.23 -4.43
C LEU A 169 -2.16 -3.71 -4.14
N PHE A 170 -1.96 -4.66 -3.23
CA PHE A 170 -0.64 -5.26 -2.97
C PHE A 170 -0.09 -5.98 -4.20
N GLU A 171 -0.90 -6.84 -4.81
CA GLU A 171 -0.55 -7.60 -6.01
C GLU A 171 -0.14 -6.67 -7.16
N ARG A 172 -0.84 -5.55 -7.33
CA ARG A 172 -0.54 -4.56 -8.38
C ARG A 172 0.69 -3.71 -8.05
N THR A 173 0.90 -3.37 -6.78
CA THR A 173 2.06 -2.58 -6.35
C THR A 173 3.37 -3.33 -6.59
N PHE A 174 3.42 -4.61 -6.22
CA PHE A 174 4.65 -5.41 -6.33
C PHE A 174 4.71 -6.34 -7.55
N ARG A 175 3.66 -6.36 -8.37
CA ARG A 175 3.49 -7.30 -9.50
C ARG A 175 3.60 -8.75 -9.06
N LEU A 176 2.95 -9.06 -7.95
CA LEU A 176 2.86 -10.40 -7.35
C LEU A 176 1.42 -10.90 -7.43
N ARG A 177 1.21 -12.19 -7.13
CA ARG A 177 -0.13 -12.78 -6.93
C ARG A 177 -0.11 -13.68 -5.71
N PHE A 178 -1.13 -13.57 -4.87
CA PHE A 178 -1.34 -14.54 -3.80
C PHE A 178 -1.95 -15.82 -4.37
N ILE A 179 -1.57 -16.96 -3.81
CA ILE A 179 -2.10 -18.27 -4.19
C ILE A 179 -3.58 -18.36 -3.80
N SER A 180 -3.92 -17.90 -2.59
CA SER A 180 -5.26 -17.92 -2.05
C SER A 180 -5.82 -16.51 -1.91
N ALA A 181 -7.11 -16.38 -2.25
CA ALA A 181 -7.86 -15.17 -2.01
C ALA A 181 -7.94 -14.82 -0.52
N PHE A 182 -7.73 -13.56 -0.17
CA PHE A 182 -7.96 -13.06 1.18
C PHE A 182 -9.46 -13.13 1.49
N THR A 183 -9.81 -13.52 2.71
CA THR A 183 -11.18 -13.59 3.20
C THR A 183 -11.45 -12.46 4.19
N GLN A 184 -12.61 -11.83 4.10
CA GLN A 184 -13.02 -10.81 5.04
C GLN A 184 -13.60 -11.49 6.29
N LEU A 185 -12.98 -11.31 7.44
CA LEU A 185 -13.43 -11.86 8.72
C LEU A 185 -13.82 -10.72 9.65
N ASN A 186 -15.11 -10.33 9.61
CA ASN A 186 -15.64 -9.23 10.41
C ASN A 186 -15.98 -9.65 11.85
N SER A 187 -16.21 -10.94 12.10
CA SER A 187 -16.43 -11.52 13.42
C SER A 187 -15.13 -11.56 14.24
N THR A 188 -14.66 -10.39 14.67
CA THR A 188 -13.47 -10.23 15.49
C THR A 188 -13.84 -10.10 16.97
N ARG A 189 -12.89 -10.35 17.87
CA ARG A 189 -13.06 -10.14 19.33
C ARG A 189 -13.43 -8.71 19.71
N ALA A 190 -13.18 -7.73 18.83
CA ALA A 190 -13.61 -6.35 19.02
C ALA A 190 -15.07 -6.16 18.56
N ALA A 191 -15.49 -6.83 17.49
CA ALA A 191 -16.86 -6.76 16.98
C ALA A 191 -17.88 -7.42 17.93
N SER A 192 -17.44 -8.32 18.81
CA SER A 192 -18.29 -8.92 19.85
C SER A 192 -18.46 -8.05 21.10
N VAL A 193 -17.87 -6.85 21.16
CA VAL A 193 -18.03 -5.93 22.29
C VAL A 193 -19.13 -4.95 21.92
N GLU A 194 -20.30 -5.09 22.55
CA GLU A 194 -21.33 -4.06 22.50
C GLU A 194 -20.84 -2.85 23.29
N LEU A 195 -20.72 -1.71 22.60
CA LEU A 195 -20.28 -0.46 23.19
C LEU A 195 -21.45 0.52 23.25
N ARG A 196 -21.63 1.12 24.42
CA ARG A 196 -22.44 2.33 24.53
C ARG A 196 -21.76 3.48 23.79
N GLU A 197 -22.57 4.40 23.27
CA GLU A 197 -22.10 5.51 22.43
C GLU A 197 -21.20 6.50 23.19
N ASP A 198 -21.42 6.69 24.49
CA ASP A 198 -20.54 7.48 25.35
C ASP A 198 -19.15 6.85 25.49
N VAL A 199 -19.07 5.53 25.65
CA VAL A 199 -17.81 4.79 25.72
C VAL A 199 -17.07 4.84 24.38
N ARG A 200 -17.79 4.70 23.25
CA ARG A 200 -17.21 4.86 21.91
C ARG A 200 -16.55 6.22 21.75
N ARG A 201 -17.28 7.30 22.04
CA ARG A 201 -16.76 8.68 21.94
C ARG A 201 -15.56 8.91 22.85
N HIS A 202 -15.55 8.30 24.04
CA HIS A 202 -14.38 8.38 24.92
C HIS A 202 -13.15 7.69 24.33
N ILE A 203 -13.30 6.50 23.75
CA ILE A 203 -12.21 5.79 23.04
C ILE A 203 -11.72 6.60 21.84
N GLU A 204 -12.64 7.21 21.07
CA GLU A 204 -12.28 8.11 19.97
C GLU A 204 -11.47 9.32 20.46
N GLY A 205 -11.84 9.91 21.60
CA GLY A 205 -11.06 10.97 22.25
C GLY A 205 -9.65 10.53 22.63
N LEU A 206 -9.50 9.36 23.27
CA LEU A 206 -8.18 8.78 23.60
C LEU A 206 -7.33 8.44 22.36
N ASN A 207 -7.96 8.30 21.21
CA ASN A 207 -7.34 7.93 19.94
C ASN A 207 -7.54 9.00 18.86
N ALA A 208 -7.66 10.27 19.24
CA ALA A 208 -8.03 11.35 18.33
C ALA A 208 -7.06 11.53 17.14
N LEU A 209 -5.76 11.29 17.33
CA LEU A 209 -4.78 11.33 16.25
C LEU A 209 -4.94 10.12 15.32
N ASP A 210 -5.17 8.94 15.90
CA ASP A 210 -5.41 7.73 15.11
C ASP A 210 -6.71 7.84 14.29
N VAL A 211 -7.75 8.50 14.79
CA VAL A 211 -8.99 8.80 14.04
C VAL A 211 -8.66 9.65 12.82
N GLN A 212 -7.98 10.78 13.00
CA GLN A 212 -7.59 11.66 11.90
C GLN A 212 -6.67 10.95 10.88
N LEU A 213 -5.68 10.20 11.36
CA LEU A 213 -4.78 9.42 10.51
C LEU A 213 -5.53 8.35 9.74
N TYR A 214 -6.49 7.66 10.38
CA TYR A 214 -7.26 6.59 9.75
C TYR A 214 -8.20 7.13 8.67
N ASP A 215 -8.86 8.26 8.90
CA ASP A 215 -9.70 8.92 7.89
C ASP A 215 -8.88 9.30 6.66
N PHE A 216 -7.72 9.94 6.85
CA PHE A 216 -6.77 10.23 5.77
C PHE A 216 -6.35 8.95 5.03
N ALA A 217 -5.97 7.91 5.77
CA ALA A 217 -5.50 6.65 5.21
C ALA A 217 -6.61 5.93 4.43
N ARG A 218 -7.84 5.95 4.92
CA ARG A 218 -9.01 5.37 4.25
C ARG A 218 -9.25 6.03 2.91
N ASP A 219 -9.27 7.35 2.89
CA ASP A 219 -9.55 8.12 1.68
C ASP A 219 -8.44 7.91 0.63
N LEU A 220 -7.18 8.04 1.04
CA LEU A 220 -6.04 7.80 0.14
C LEU A 220 -6.00 6.35 -0.37
N PHE A 221 -6.29 5.37 0.48
CA PHE A 221 -6.33 3.96 0.08
C PHE A 221 -7.40 3.70 -0.98
N LEU A 222 -8.62 4.18 -0.77
CA LEU A 222 -9.72 4.02 -1.72
C LEU A 222 -9.41 4.72 -3.05
N GLN A 223 -8.81 5.91 -3.02
CA GLN A 223 -8.33 6.60 -4.22
C GLN A 223 -7.27 5.79 -4.97
N ARG A 224 -6.29 5.20 -4.26
CA ARG A 224 -5.26 4.32 -4.86
C ARG A 224 -5.87 3.10 -5.54
N VAL A 225 -6.84 2.44 -4.89
CA VAL A 225 -7.57 1.30 -5.46
C VAL A 225 -8.32 1.70 -6.73
N GLN A 226 -9.08 2.80 -6.68
CA GLN A 226 -9.81 3.30 -7.85
C GLN A 226 -8.87 3.68 -9.00
N PHE A 227 -7.75 4.33 -8.70
CA PHE A 227 -6.73 4.67 -9.70
C PHE A 227 -6.16 3.41 -10.37
N ALA A 228 -5.79 2.40 -9.58
CA ALA A 228 -5.28 1.12 -10.10
C ALA A 228 -6.29 0.44 -11.03
N HIS A 229 -7.58 0.40 -10.66
CA HIS A 229 -8.63 -0.13 -11.53
C HIS A 229 -8.79 0.66 -12.83
N ARG A 230 -8.70 2.00 -12.79
CA ARG A 230 -8.76 2.83 -14.01
C ARG A 230 -7.59 2.53 -14.94
N GLN A 231 -6.38 2.40 -14.41
CA GLN A 231 -5.19 2.07 -15.20
C GLN A 231 -5.32 0.70 -15.86
N GLU A 232 -5.78 -0.31 -15.12
CA GLU A 232 -5.99 -1.67 -15.65
C GLU A 232 -7.04 -1.69 -16.77
N ARG A 233 -8.14 -0.95 -16.63
CA ARG A 233 -9.15 -0.82 -17.69
C ARG A 233 -8.59 -0.14 -18.94
N ILE A 234 -7.74 0.87 -18.79
CA ILE A 234 -7.09 1.55 -19.91
C ILE A 234 -6.13 0.60 -20.63
N GLN A 235 -5.30 -0.12 -19.87
CA GLN A 235 -4.37 -1.11 -20.43
C GLN A 235 -5.10 -2.19 -21.21
N HIS A 236 -6.17 -2.77 -20.64
CA HIS A 236 -6.97 -3.77 -21.32
C HIS A 236 -7.64 -3.24 -22.61
N ARG A 237 -8.14 -1.99 -22.60
CA ARG A 237 -8.68 -1.34 -23.80
C ARG A 237 -7.61 -1.15 -24.87
N GLN A 238 -6.41 -0.71 -24.50
CA GLN A 238 -5.29 -0.55 -25.42
C GLN A 238 -4.86 -1.89 -26.01
N GLU A 239 -4.77 -2.94 -25.20
CA GLU A 239 -4.42 -4.28 -25.65
C GLU A 239 -5.44 -4.84 -26.65
N ARG A 240 -6.74 -4.71 -26.38
CA ARG A 240 -7.79 -5.10 -27.33
C ARG A 240 -7.67 -4.35 -28.67
N ARG A 241 -7.38 -3.05 -28.64
CA ARG A 241 -7.15 -2.25 -29.86
C ARG A 241 -5.91 -2.73 -30.63
N ARG A 242 -4.81 -3.06 -29.93
CA ARG A 242 -3.60 -3.61 -30.55
C ARG A 242 -3.86 -4.97 -31.20
N ARG A 243 -4.55 -5.88 -30.51
CA ARG A 243 -4.94 -7.19 -31.05
C ARG A 243 -5.83 -7.06 -32.29
N SER A 244 -6.80 -6.14 -32.27
CA SER A 244 -7.65 -5.88 -33.44
C SER A 244 -6.88 -5.32 -34.64
N ARG A 245 -5.90 -4.43 -34.41
CA ARG A 245 -5.01 -3.93 -35.48
C ARG A 245 -4.12 -5.03 -36.06
N GLN A 246 -3.62 -5.95 -35.22
CA GLN A 246 -2.84 -7.10 -35.68
C GLN A 246 -3.68 -8.07 -36.51
N HIS A 247 -4.94 -8.31 -36.15
CA HIS A 247 -5.85 -9.17 -36.94
C HIS A 247 -6.32 -8.53 -38.25
N LYS A 248 -6.28 -7.19 -38.36
CA LYS A 248 -6.60 -6.46 -39.61
C LYS A 248 -5.37 -6.20 -40.50
N ALA A 249 -4.16 -6.60 -40.08
CA ALA A 249 -2.99 -6.50 -40.92
C ALA A 249 -3.07 -7.56 -42.04
N PRO A 250 -2.94 -7.19 -43.33
CA PRO A 250 -2.94 -8.17 -44.40
C PRO A 250 -1.75 -9.12 -44.23
N PRO A 251 -1.89 -10.42 -44.58
CA PRO A 251 -0.75 -11.32 -44.57
C PRO A 251 0.38 -10.76 -45.46
N PRO A 252 1.66 -10.88 -45.05
CA PRO A 252 2.77 -10.42 -45.85
C PRO A 252 2.86 -11.30 -47.11
N GLY A 253 2.32 -10.81 -48.23
CA GLY A 253 2.32 -11.56 -49.49
C GLY A 253 1.33 -11.09 -50.55
N GLN A 254 0.26 -10.36 -50.21
CA GLN A 254 -0.67 -9.84 -51.23
C GLN A 254 -0.30 -8.40 -51.64
N ARG A 255 0.89 -8.23 -52.21
CA ARG A 255 1.14 -7.09 -53.12
C ARG A 255 0.35 -7.37 -54.39
N LEU A 256 -0.68 -6.56 -54.62
CA LEU A 256 -1.37 -6.30 -55.89
C LEU A 256 -0.83 -7.11 -57.09
N ARG A 257 -1.43 -8.28 -57.36
CA ARG A 257 -1.45 -8.80 -58.73
C ARG A 257 -2.35 -7.87 -59.53
N ARG A 258 -1.74 -6.84 -60.13
CA ARG A 258 -2.32 -6.08 -61.23
C ARG A 258 -2.72 -7.12 -62.28
N LYS A 259 -4.02 -7.26 -62.57
CA LYS A 259 -4.49 -8.08 -63.69
C LYS A 259 -3.91 -7.47 -64.96
N GLU A 260 -2.94 -8.13 -65.57
CA GLU A 260 -2.65 -7.94 -66.99
C GLU A 260 -3.76 -8.69 -67.75
N GLU A 261 -4.63 -7.95 -68.41
CA GLU A 261 -5.53 -8.53 -69.41
C GLU A 261 -4.75 -8.72 -70.73
N PRO A 262 -4.88 -9.86 -71.42
CA PRO A 262 -4.27 -10.04 -72.71
C PRO A 262 -5.08 -9.32 -73.79
N MET A 263 -4.39 -8.52 -74.59
CA MET A 263 -4.87 -7.92 -75.84
C MET A 263 -5.36 -8.97 -76.85
N PRO A 264 -6.56 -8.82 -77.45
CA PRO A 264 -6.86 -9.42 -78.75
C PRO A 264 -6.62 -8.40 -79.87
N SER A 265 -6.02 -8.88 -80.96
CA SER A 265 -5.68 -8.14 -82.17
C SER A 265 -6.86 -7.91 -83.12
N LEU A 266 -6.88 -6.70 -83.71
CA LEU A 266 -7.39 -6.24 -85.01
C LEU A 266 -8.69 -6.86 -85.58
N GLN A 267 -9.69 -6.00 -85.84
CA GLN A 267 -10.15 -5.68 -87.20
C GLN A 267 -11.08 -4.45 -87.25
N ALA A 268 -11.27 -3.95 -88.46
CA ALA A 268 -11.50 -2.57 -88.85
C ALA A 268 -12.96 -2.08 -88.86
N ALA A 269 -13.10 -0.77 -88.63
CA ALA A 269 -13.87 0.22 -89.38
C ALA A 269 -15.35 -0.02 -89.80
N THR A 270 -16.17 0.93 -89.32
CA THR A 270 -17.16 1.76 -90.04
C THR A 270 -18.65 1.38 -90.14
N THR A 271 -19.44 2.46 -90.03
CA THR A 271 -20.84 2.76 -90.41
C THR A 271 -21.97 2.44 -89.41
N GLU A 272 -22.64 3.53 -88.98
CA GLU A 272 -24.11 3.76 -89.00
C GLU A 272 -25.03 2.75 -88.30
N ASP A 273 -26.16 3.09 -87.70
CA ASP A 273 -26.90 4.29 -87.35
C ASP A 273 -28.07 3.79 -86.47
N TYR A 274 -28.70 4.71 -85.73
CA TYR A 274 -30.11 4.72 -85.37
C TYR A 274 -30.88 3.47 -84.84
N ALA A 275 -31.39 3.66 -83.61
CA ALA A 275 -32.74 3.28 -83.14
C ALA A 275 -33.11 1.78 -82.93
N SER A 276 -33.24 1.39 -81.65
CA SER A 276 -34.51 0.88 -81.08
C SER A 276 -34.38 0.78 -79.54
N GLN A 277 -35.17 1.58 -78.81
CA GLN A 277 -36.33 1.15 -78.00
C GLN A 277 -35.93 0.39 -76.71
N VAL A 278 -35.93 1.02 -75.54
CA VAL A 278 -37.09 1.37 -74.66
C VAL A 278 -37.75 0.14 -74.01
N ALA A 279 -37.71 0.15 -72.67
CA ALA A 279 -38.59 -0.53 -71.69
C ALA A 279 -38.53 -2.06 -71.64
N HIS A 280 -38.74 -2.76 -70.52
CA HIS A 280 -38.90 -2.52 -69.08
C HIS A 280 -38.81 -3.92 -68.46
N TRP A 281 -38.38 -4.03 -67.20
CA TRP A 281 -39.15 -4.55 -66.06
C TRP A 281 -38.28 -4.35 -64.81
#